data_AF-A0A1F9YYQ9-F1
#
_entry.id   AF-A0A1F9YYQ9-F1
#
_cell.length_a   1.000
_cell.length_b   1.000
_cell.length_c   1.000
_cell.angle_alpha   90.00
_cell.angle_beta   90.00
_cell.angle_gamma   90.00
#
_symmetry.space_group_name_H-M   'P 1'
#
loop_
_entity.id
_entity.type
_entity.pdbx_description
1 polymer ?
#
loop_
_entity_poly.entity_id
_entity_poly.type
_entity_poly.pdbx_seq_one_letter_code
_entity_poly.pdbx_strand_id
1 'polypeptide(L)'
;MQKIKYRAVFKSSGWIFVVWGGIVALKGLYDALIGFPESEFVPLAKWSKYSGFEVVYGLACIVIGLAIFELSKRIPEYIERLEADPR
;
A
#
# COMPACT_ATOMS: atom_id res chain seq x y z
N MET A 1 21.72 -14.14 20.77
CA MET A 1 21.40 -12.75 20.34
C MET A 1 21.14 -12.65 18.84
N GLN A 2 19.88 -12.64 18.42
CA GLN A 2 19.49 -12.45 17.02
C GLN A 2 19.15 -10.97 16.76
N LYS A 3 19.83 -10.33 15.81
CA LYS A 3 19.56 -8.93 15.42
C LYS A 3 18.55 -8.92 14.28
N ILE A 4 17.34 -8.44 14.54
CA ILE A 4 16.30 -8.29 13.52
C ILE A 4 16.37 -6.86 12.99
N LYS A 5 16.50 -6.71 11.66
CA LYS A 5 16.46 -5.41 10.95
C LYS A 5 15.03 -4.88 10.91
N TYR A 6 14.55 -4.38 12.04
CA TYR A 6 13.16 -3.99 12.23
C TYR A 6 12.75 -2.83 11.31
N ARG A 7 13.63 -1.83 11.11
CA ARG A 7 13.41 -0.73 10.16
C ARG A 7 13.24 -1.21 8.71
N ALA A 8 13.89 -2.31 8.32
CA ALA A 8 13.76 -2.86 6.97
C ALA A 8 12.35 -3.38 6.71
N VAL A 9 11.67 -3.92 7.73
CA VAL A 9 10.28 -4.39 7.65
C VAL A 9 9.33 -3.21 7.41
N PHE A 10 9.49 -2.11 8.15
CA PHE A 10 8.67 -0.92 7.92
C PHE A 10 8.89 -0.34 6.52
N LYS A 11 10.14 -0.26 6.07
CA LYS A 11 10.45 0.20 4.72
C LYS A 11 9.85 -0.71 3.64
N SER A 12 9.96 -2.02 3.77
CA SER A 12 9.39 -2.94 2.77
C SER A 12 7.86 -2.85 2.75
N SER A 13 7.20 -2.77 3.91
CA SER A 13 5.76 -2.55 3.99
C SER A 13 5.33 -1.24 3.34
N GLY A 14 6.04 -0.14 3.58
CA GLY A 14 5.78 1.15 2.94
C GLY A 14 5.87 1.08 1.42
N TRP A 15 6.89 0.38 0.90
CA TRP A 15 7.05 0.15 -0.55
C TRP A 15 5.90 -0.65 -1.16
N ILE A 16 5.43 -1.70 -0.47
CA ILE A 16 4.27 -2.48 -0.94
C ILE A 16 3.06 -1.56 -1.11
N PHE A 17 2.76 -0.72 -0.11
CA PHE A 17 1.61 0.19 -0.16
C PHE A 17 1.75 1.27 -1.24
N VAL A 18 2.94 1.86 -1.41
CA VAL A 18 3.17 2.90 -2.42
C VAL A 18 3.13 2.32 -3.83
N VAL A 19 3.80 1.18 -4.08
CA VAL A 19 3.82 0.55 -5.40
C VAL A 19 2.42 0.06 -5.78
N TRP A 20 1.77 -0.68 -4.89
CA TRP A 20 0.42 -1.18 -5.14
C TRP A 20 -0.58 -0.03 -5.32
N GLY A 21 -0.56 0.94 -4.40
CA GLY A 21 -1.41 2.11 -4.47
C GLY A 21 -1.19 2.92 -5.75
N GLY A 22 0.05 3.05 -6.20
CA GLY A 22 0.41 3.68 -7.47
C GLY A 22 -0.19 2.96 -8.68
N ILE A 23 -0.03 1.63 -8.74
CA ILE A 23 -0.60 0.81 -9.82
C ILE A 23 -2.12 0.96 -9.86
N VAL A 24 -2.80 0.82 -8.71
CA VAL A 24 -4.26 0.89 -8.65
C VAL A 24 -4.79 2.29 -8.94
N ALA A 25 -4.12 3.34 -8.45
CA ALA A 25 -4.51 4.72 -8.75
C ALA A 25 -4.35 5.05 -10.24
N LEU A 26 -3.26 4.61 -10.87
CA LEU A 26 -3.03 4.81 -12.31
C LEU A 26 -4.03 4.01 -13.15
N LYS A 27 -4.33 2.76 -12.76
CA LYS A 27 -5.38 1.97 -13.40
C LYS A 27 -6.74 2.66 -13.28
N GLY A 28 -7.15 3.07 -12.08
CA GLY A 28 -8.42 3.76 -11.87
C GLY A 28 -8.52 5.07 -12.66
N LEU A 29 -7.41 5.82 -12.79
CA LEU A 29 -7.36 7.02 -13.65
C LEU A 29 -7.50 6.67 -15.12
N TYR A 30 -6.83 5.61 -15.58
CA TYR A 30 -6.98 5.11 -16.94
C TYR A 30 -8.44 4.70 -17.20
N ASP A 31 -9.05 3.96 -16.29
CA ASP A 31 -10.44 3.49 -16.37
C ASP A 31 -11.47 4.62 -16.30
N ALA A 32 -11.15 5.72 -15.61
CA ALA A 32 -11.98 6.91 -15.54
C ALA A 32 -11.91 7.81 -16.78
N LEU A 33 -10.73 7.89 -17.42
CA LEU A 33 -10.46 8.85 -18.50
C LEU A 33 -10.55 8.24 -19.91
N ILE A 34 -10.18 6.96 -20.06
CA ILE A 34 -9.99 6.30 -21.36
C ILE A 34 -10.69 4.94 -21.39
N GLY A 35 -10.68 4.21 -20.26
CA GLY A 35 -11.09 2.82 -20.20
C GLY A 35 -12.60 2.58 -20.36
N PHE A 36 -12.91 1.36 -20.79
CA PHE A 36 -14.27 0.84 -20.92
C PHE A 36 -14.50 -0.22 -19.85
N PRO A 37 -15.77 -0.54 -19.52
CA PRO A 37 -16.05 -1.55 -18.51
C PRO A 37 -15.38 -2.87 -18.82
N GLU A 38 -14.53 -3.34 -17.91
CA GLU A 38 -13.77 -4.58 -18.08
C GLU A 38 -14.64 -5.84 -17.91
N SER A 39 -15.87 -5.69 -17.42
CA SER A 39 -16.81 -6.81 -17.31
C SER A 39 -18.27 -6.38 -17.44
N GLU A 40 -19.11 -7.30 -17.91
CA GLU A 40 -20.57 -7.15 -17.96
C GLU A 40 -21.21 -6.99 -16.56
N PHE A 41 -20.51 -7.41 -15.51
CA PHE A 41 -20.95 -7.28 -14.11
C PHE A 41 -20.90 -5.84 -13.59
N VAL A 42 -20.19 -4.95 -14.28
CA VAL A 42 -20.14 -3.51 -13.96
C VAL A 42 -20.84 -2.74 -15.09
N PRO A 43 -22.15 -2.47 -14.97
CA PRO A 43 -22.86 -1.65 -15.94
C PRO A 43 -22.14 -0.31 -16.12
N LEU A 44 -22.19 0.26 -17.33
CA LEU A 44 -21.59 1.57 -17.63
C LEU A 44 -21.99 2.65 -16.61
N ALA A 45 -23.24 2.60 -16.12
CA ALA A 45 -23.77 3.51 -15.10
C ALA A 45 -23.07 3.41 -13.72
N LYS A 46 -22.42 2.29 -13.42
CA LYS A 46 -21.62 2.07 -12.20
C LYS A 46 -20.12 2.14 -12.44
N TRP A 47 -19.68 2.17 -13.70
CA TRP A 47 -18.27 2.20 -14.08
C TRP A 47 -17.52 3.39 -13.48
N SER A 48 -18.11 4.59 -13.53
CA SER A 48 -17.51 5.79 -12.94
C SER A 48 -17.35 5.72 -11.42
N LYS A 49 -18.24 5.00 -10.73
CA LYS A 49 -18.11 4.76 -9.29
C LYS A 49 -17.00 3.77 -8.98
N TYR A 50 -16.86 2.75 -9.84
CA TYR A 50 -15.82 1.73 -9.70
C TYR A 50 -14.43 2.32 -9.95
N SER A 51 -14.22 3.03 -11.06
CA SER A 51 -12.95 3.69 -11.35
C SER A 51 -12.63 4.78 -10.32
N GLY A 52 -13.63 5.55 -9.88
CA GLY A 52 -13.47 6.51 -8.78
C GLY A 52 -13.04 5.85 -7.47
N PHE A 53 -13.58 4.67 -7.13
CA PHE A 53 -13.15 3.89 -5.98
C PHE A 53 -11.68 3.47 -6.11
N GLU A 54 -11.26 2.95 -7.27
CA GLU A 54 -9.86 2.52 -7.48
C GLU A 54 -8.88 3.69 -7.32
N VAL A 55 -9.21 4.87 -7.85
CA VAL A 55 -8.39 6.08 -7.67
C VAL A 55 -8.26 6.44 -6.19
N VAL A 56 -9.38 6.54 -5.47
CA VAL A 56 -9.37 6.92 -4.04
C VAL A 56 -8.66 5.86 -3.19
N TYR A 57 -8.90 4.58 -3.45
CA TYR A 57 -8.23 3.47 -2.78
C TYR A 57 -6.73 3.49 -3.02
N GLY A 58 -6.29 3.65 -4.26
CA GLY A 58 -4.88 3.72 -4.61
C GLY A 58 -4.17 4.91 -3.94
N LEU A 59 -4.80 6.08 -3.94
CA LEU A 59 -4.28 7.26 -3.22
C LEU A 59 -4.22 7.02 -1.71
N ALA A 60 -5.22 6.39 -1.11
CA ALA A 60 -5.21 6.04 0.32
C ALA A 60 -4.05 5.09 0.65
N CYS A 61 -3.80 4.08 -0.19
CA CYS A 61 -2.64 3.19 -0.04
C CYS A 61 -1.32 3.97 -0.12
N ILE A 62 -1.17 4.90 -1.07
CA ILE A 62 0.03 5.73 -1.17
C ILE A 62 0.22 6.56 0.10
N VAL A 63 -0.83 7.22 0.60
CA VAL A 63 -0.78 8.03 1.83
C VAL A 63 -0.35 7.17 3.02
N ILE A 64 -0.90 5.96 3.17
CA ILE A 64 -0.49 5.01 4.21
C ILE A 64 0.97 4.61 4.04
N GLY A 65 1.40 4.29 2.82
CA GLY A 65 2.80 3.94 2.55
C GLY A 65 3.78 5.06 2.89
N LEU A 66 3.45 6.31 2.55
CA LEU A 66 4.22 7.50 2.94
C LEU A 66 4.24 7.70 4.46
N ALA A 67 3.10 7.50 5.13
CA ALA A 67 3.04 7.55 6.59
C ALA A 67 3.91 6.47 7.25
N ILE A 68 3.93 5.25 6.70
CA ILE A 68 4.82 4.17 7.16
C ILE A 68 6.29 4.57 6.96
N PHE A 69 6.65 5.18 5.82
CA PHE A 69 8.01 5.65 5.60
C PHE A 69 8.41 6.73 6.62
N GLU A 70 7.52 7.68 6.92
CA GLU A 70 7.77 8.70 7.92
C GLU A 70 7.92 8.08 9.32
N LEU A 71 7.07 7.12 9.67
CA LEU A 71 7.16 6.37 10.92
C LEU A 71 8.48 5.59 11.01
N SER A 72 8.93 4.98 9.89
CA SER A 72 10.15 4.18 9.83
C SER A 72 11.42 4.97 10.19
N LYS A 73 11.41 6.31 9.99
CA LYS A 73 12.53 7.19 10.38
C LYS A 73 12.70 7.27 11.90
N ARG A 74 11.60 7.13 12.66
CA ARG A 74 11.58 7.18 14.14
C ARG A 74 11.93 5.84 14.78
N ILE A 75 11.95 4.76 14.00
CA ILE A 75 12.15 3.40 14.50
C ILE A 75 13.65 3.03 14.47
N PRO A 76 14.19 2.39 15.52
CA PRO A 76 15.57 1.92 15.55
C PRO A 76 15.84 0.88 14.46
N GLU A 77 17.06 0.85 13.93
CA GLU A 77 17.40 -0.03 12.82
C GLU A 77 17.42 -1.51 13.20
N TYR A 78 17.80 -1.79 14.44
CA TYR A 78 17.90 -3.13 15.02
C TYR A 78 17.14 -3.18 16.33
N ILE A 79 16.45 -4.28 16.57
CA ILE A 79 15.97 -4.67 17.89
C ILE A 79 16.68 -5.97 18.23
N GLU A 80 17.31 -6.01 19.39
CA GLU A 80 17.89 -7.24 19.93
C GLU A 80 16.76 -8.05 20.56
N ARG A 81 16.53 -9.25 20.02
CA ARG A 81 15.65 -10.21 20.68
C ARG A 81 16.41 -10.76 21.88
N LEU A 82 16.03 -10.35 23.09
CA LEU A 82 16.37 -11.10 24.31
C LEU A 82 15.77 -12.49 24.11
N GLU A 83 16.61 -13.53 24.14
CA GLU A 83 16.15 -14.92 24.17
C GLU A 83 15.10 -15.02 25.28
N ALA A 84 13.85 -15.30 24.90
CA ALA A 84 12.84 -15.62 25.89
C ALA A 84 13.35 -16.85 26.63
N ASP A 85 13.47 -16.72 27.95
CA ASP A 85 13.82 -17.81 28.88
C ASP A 85 13.03 -19.07 28.47
N PRO A 86 13.70 -20.19 28.16
CA PRO A 86 13.04 -21.43 27.80
C PRO A 86 12.38 -22.01 29.06
N ARG A 87 11.20 -21.48 29.42
CA ARG A 87 10.28 -22.11 30.35
C ARG A 87 9.08 -22.67 29.60
#